data_AF-A0A931GZM6-F1
#
_entry.id   AF-A0A931GZM6-F1
#
_cell.length_a   1.000
_cell.length_b   1.000
_cell.length_c   1.000
_cell.angle_alpha   90.00
_cell.angle_beta   90.00
_cell.angle_gamma   90.00
#
_symmetry.space_group_name_H-M   'P 1'
#
loop_
_entity.id
_entity.type
_entity.pdbx_description
1 polymer ?
#
loop_
_entity_poly.entity_id
_entity_poly.type
_entity_poly.pdbx_seq_one_letter_code
_entity_poly.pdbx_strand_id
1 'polypeptide(L)'
;MKWYLAKLIYQIICGDGTHTPQFDEQLRVIMAEDELHAFQKARSIGEREQDDFLNHSNKPVRWKFIDVPEMHPMNALVDGAEMYSRIREEDNADIYIRVTQMKAAHLLESSAHQCIRLN
;
A
#
# COMPACT_ATOMS: atom_id res chain seq x y z
N MET A 1 23.81 -3.96 -4.27
CA MET A 1 22.36 -3.69 -4.32
C MET A 1 21.77 -3.86 -2.94
N LYS A 2 20.82 -2.99 -2.58
CA LYS A 2 20.09 -2.95 -1.32
C LYS A 2 18.58 -2.93 -1.63
N TRP A 3 17.78 -3.42 -0.71
CA TRP A 3 16.32 -3.40 -0.79
C TRP A 3 15.76 -2.29 0.09
N TYR A 4 14.71 -1.64 -0.39
CA TYR A 4 14.01 -0.56 0.30
C TYR A 4 12.51 -0.78 0.19
N LEU A 5 11.76 -0.38 1.21
CA LEU A 5 10.31 -0.27 1.18
C LEU A 5 9.95 1.21 0.97
N ALA A 6 9.34 1.52 -0.17
CA ALA A 6 8.87 2.85 -0.52
C ALA A 6 7.35 2.93 -0.36
N LYS A 7 6.84 3.99 0.27
CA LYS A 7 5.41 4.31 0.21
C LYS A 7 5.17 5.25 -0.96
N LEU A 8 4.26 4.91 -1.86
CA LEU A 8 3.81 5.77 -2.96
C LEU A 8 2.38 6.23 -2.65
N ILE A 9 2.11 7.51 -2.89
CA ILE A 9 0.77 8.10 -2.70
C ILE A 9 0.21 8.54 -4.04
N TYR A 10 -1.03 8.13 -4.31
CA TYR A 10 -1.81 8.60 -5.45
C TYR A 10 -3.07 9.31 -4.96
N GLN A 11 -3.45 10.40 -5.61
CA GLN A 11 -4.79 10.97 -5.48
C GLN A 11 -5.69 10.35 -6.55
N ILE A 12 -6.85 9.86 -6.15
CA ILE A 12 -7.88 9.36 -7.06
C ILE A 12 -8.92 10.45 -7.25
N ILE A 13 -9.09 10.92 -8.50
CA ILE A 13 -10.05 11.95 -8.88
C ILE A 13 -11.06 11.33 -9.86
N CYS A 14 -12.32 11.25 -9.44
CA CYS A 14 -13.45 10.74 -10.20
C CYS A 14 -14.33 11.88 -10.73
N GLY A 15 -14.74 11.81 -12.00
CA GLY A 15 -15.65 12.79 -12.60
C GLY A 15 -15.10 14.21 -12.59
N ASP A 16 -15.92 15.16 -12.13
CA ASP A 16 -15.58 16.59 -12.01
C ASP A 16 -14.75 16.92 -10.74
N GLY A 17 -14.46 15.92 -9.91
CA GLY A 17 -13.71 16.10 -8.65
C GLY A 17 -14.56 16.58 -7.47
N THR A 18 -15.90 16.60 -7.58
CA THR A 18 -16.81 17.01 -6.49
C THR A 18 -17.11 15.89 -5.48
N HIS A 19 -16.19 14.96 -5.29
CA HIS A 19 -16.32 13.88 -4.31
C HIS A 19 -15.36 14.05 -3.14
N THR A 20 -15.59 13.33 -2.05
CA THR A 20 -14.62 13.23 -0.95
C THR A 20 -13.25 12.83 -1.50
N PRO A 21 -12.16 13.57 -1.21
CA PRO A 21 -10.83 13.24 -1.68
C PRO A 21 -10.46 11.79 -1.33
N GLN A 22 -9.97 11.06 -2.33
CA GLN A 22 -9.54 9.67 -2.16
C GLN A 22 -8.04 9.58 -2.44
N PHE A 23 -7.35 8.82 -1.60
CA PHE A 23 -5.92 8.58 -1.72
C PHE A 23 -5.66 7.08 -1.67
N ASP A 24 -4.79 6.62 -2.55
CA ASP A 24 -4.25 5.26 -2.50
C ASP A 24 -2.83 5.30 -1.93
N GLU A 25 -2.59 4.52 -0.88
CA GLU A 25 -1.28 4.38 -0.24
C GLU A 25 -0.72 3.00 -0.59
N GLN A 26 0.33 2.97 -1.40
CA GLN A 26 0.96 1.72 -1.84
C GLN A 26 2.33 1.54 -1.21
N LEU A 27 2.60 0.34 -0.68
CA LEU A 27 3.95 -0.06 -0.26
C LEU A 27 4.60 -0.87 -1.38
N ARG A 28 5.77 -0.43 -1.84
CA ARG A 28 6.53 -1.04 -2.94
C ARG A 28 7.94 -1.41 -2.49
N VAL A 29 8.37 -2.62 -2.82
CA VAL A 29 9.75 -3.05 -2.62
C VAL A 29 10.61 -2.58 -3.80
N ILE A 30 11.72 -1.90 -3.51
CA ILE A 30 12.62 -1.26 -4.47
C ILE A 30 14.04 -1.78 -4.29
N MET A 31 14.66 -2.31 -5.34
CA MET A 31 16.09 -2.63 -5.36
C MET A 31 16.88 -1.49 -5.99
N ALA A 32 17.88 -0.98 -5.27
CA ALA A 32 18.72 0.12 -5.71
C ALA A 32 20.15 0.05 -5.11
N GLU A 33 21.03 0.94 -5.55
CA GLU A 33 22.42 1.01 -5.06
C GLU A 33 22.50 1.65 -3.68
N ASP A 34 21.81 2.77 -3.53
CA ASP A 34 21.71 3.60 -2.34
C ASP A 34 20.29 4.18 -2.21
N GLU A 35 20.07 4.97 -1.16
CA GLU A 35 18.77 5.54 -0.84
C GLU A 35 18.31 6.57 -1.87
N LEU A 36 19.23 7.37 -2.44
CA LEU A 36 18.90 8.36 -3.45
C LEU A 36 18.44 7.68 -4.76
N HIS A 37 19.16 6.66 -5.20
CA HIS A 37 18.76 5.83 -6.33
C HIS A 37 17.41 5.15 -6.04
N ALA A 38 17.18 4.62 -4.83
CA ALA A 38 15.90 4.03 -4.45
C ALA A 38 14.74 5.03 -4.55
N PHE A 39 14.93 6.23 -4.02
CA PHE A 39 13.95 7.32 -4.06
C PHE A 39 13.62 7.75 -5.49
N GLN A 40 14.64 8.00 -6.33
CA GLN A 40 14.45 8.36 -7.73
C GLN A 40 13.73 7.25 -8.50
N LYS A 41 14.08 5.99 -8.24
CA LYS A 41 13.43 4.83 -8.86
C LYS A 41 11.98 4.68 -8.44
N ALA A 42 11.67 4.87 -7.15
CA ALA A 42 10.31 4.84 -6.63
C ALA A 42 9.44 5.96 -7.22
N ARG A 43 9.97 7.19 -7.32
CA ARG A 43 9.28 8.29 -8.02
C ARG A 43 9.05 7.97 -9.49
N SER A 44 10.06 7.44 -10.19
CA SER A 44 9.90 7.04 -11.60
C SER A 44 8.84 5.95 -11.80
N ILE A 45 8.69 5.02 -10.84
CA ILE A 45 7.59 4.05 -10.84
C ILE A 45 6.25 4.77 -10.64
N GLY A 46 6.16 5.65 -9.63
CA GLY A 46 4.98 6.45 -9.35
C GLY A 46 4.46 7.22 -10.56
N GLU A 47 5.35 7.98 -11.19
CA GLU A 47 5.06 8.78 -12.38
C GLU A 47 4.65 7.94 -13.59
N ARG A 48 5.19 6.71 -13.74
CA ARG A 48 4.84 5.83 -14.86
C ARG A 48 3.49 5.15 -14.67
N GLU A 49 3.11 4.89 -13.43
CA GLU A 49 1.88 4.16 -13.09
C GLU A 49 0.69 5.08 -12.80
N GLN A 50 0.87 6.40 -12.89
CA GLN A 50 -0.26 7.32 -12.96
C GLN A 50 -1.08 7.05 -14.23
N ASP A 51 -2.40 7.16 -14.16
CA ASP A 51 -3.28 6.72 -15.23
C ASP A 51 -4.58 7.52 -15.28
N ASP A 52 -5.11 7.69 -16.48
CA ASP A 52 -6.36 8.38 -16.77
C ASP A 52 -7.24 7.44 -17.61
N PHE A 53 -8.27 6.87 -16.98
CA PHE A 53 -9.14 5.90 -17.62
C PHE A 53 -10.63 6.17 -17.36
N LEU A 54 -11.50 5.53 -18.12
CA LEU A 54 -12.94 5.53 -17.87
C LEU A 54 -13.30 4.31 -17.01
N ASN A 55 -14.04 4.54 -15.93
CA ASN A 55 -14.60 3.43 -15.16
C ASN A 55 -15.76 2.74 -15.92
N HIS A 56 -16.32 1.69 -15.34
CA HIS A 56 -17.44 0.92 -15.93
C HIS A 56 -18.72 1.74 -16.20
N SER A 57 -18.81 2.97 -15.67
CA SER A 57 -19.93 3.90 -15.89
C SER A 57 -19.57 5.03 -16.85
N ASN A 58 -18.49 4.91 -17.63
CA ASN A 58 -17.94 5.94 -18.51
C ASN A 58 -17.61 7.26 -17.79
N LYS A 59 -17.33 7.23 -16.49
CA LYS A 59 -16.84 8.40 -15.76
C LYS A 59 -15.31 8.39 -15.75
N PRO A 60 -14.66 9.54 -15.99
CA PRO A 60 -13.20 9.63 -15.91
C PRO A 60 -12.75 9.38 -14.47
N VAL A 61 -11.72 8.56 -14.32
CA VAL A 61 -10.99 8.30 -13.09
C VAL A 61 -9.53 8.59 -13.39
N ARG A 62 -8.95 9.48 -12.60
CA ARG A 62 -7.57 9.95 -12.76
C ARG A 62 -6.80 9.61 -11.51
N TRP A 63 -5.78 8.79 -11.68
CA TRP A 63 -4.80 8.45 -10.67
C TRP A 63 -3.63 9.39 -10.84
N LYS A 64 -3.50 10.36 -9.92
CA LYS A 64 -2.41 11.32 -9.95
C LYS A 64 -1.39 10.94 -8.91
N PHE A 65 -0.18 10.63 -9.34
CA PHE A 65 0.92 10.43 -8.43
C PHE A 65 1.21 11.73 -7.66
N ILE A 66 1.36 11.63 -6.34
CA ILE A 66 1.68 12.76 -5.48
C ILE A 66 3.19 12.77 -5.22
N ASP A 67 3.68 11.82 -4.43
CA ASP A 67 5.11 11.63 -4.19
C ASP A 67 5.36 10.32 -3.40
N VAL A 68 6.63 10.11 -3.01
CA VAL A 68 7.12 9.08 -2.12
C VAL A 68 7.38 9.69 -0.73
N PRO A 69 6.41 9.71 0.21
CA PRO A 69 6.60 10.34 1.52
C PRO A 69 7.51 9.55 2.47
N GLU A 70 7.71 8.25 2.23
CA GLU A 70 8.46 7.37 3.13
C GLU A 70 9.32 6.38 2.35
N MET A 71 10.54 6.19 2.82
CA MET A 71 11.51 5.23 2.31
C MET A 71 12.23 4.57 3.48
N HIS A 72 12.18 3.23 3.57
CA HIS A 72 12.79 2.48 4.66
C HIS A 72 13.75 1.42 4.11
N PRO A 73 15.03 1.39 4.52
CA PRO A 73 15.93 0.32 4.09
C PRO A 73 15.49 -1.02 4.69
N MET A 74 15.37 -2.04 3.84
CA MET A 74 15.08 -3.41 4.26
C MET A 74 16.40 -4.11 4.60
N ASN A 75 16.98 -3.75 5.75
CA ASN A 75 18.26 -4.29 6.20
C ASN A 75 18.08 -5.72 6.71
N ALA A 76 18.37 -6.69 5.84
CA ALA A 76 18.18 -8.13 6.02
C ALA A 76 16.70 -8.53 6.26
N LEU A 77 16.28 -9.60 5.57
CA LEU A 77 15.00 -10.27 5.84
C LEU A 77 15.17 -11.06 7.15
N VAL A 78 15.18 -10.34 8.27
CA VAL A 78 15.24 -10.94 9.60
C VAL A 78 13.81 -11.33 9.99
N ASP A 79 13.65 -12.53 10.52
CA ASP A 79 12.37 -12.99 11.05
C ASP A 79 11.86 -11.99 12.11
N GLY A 80 10.62 -11.54 11.96
CA GLY A 80 10.00 -10.55 12.86
C GLY A 80 10.46 -9.11 12.71
N ALA A 81 11.23 -8.74 11.68
CA ALA A 81 11.61 -7.34 11.46
C ALA A 81 10.41 -6.41 11.22
N GLU A 82 10.37 -5.27 11.89
CA GLU A 82 9.39 -4.22 11.61
C GLU A 82 9.72 -3.55 10.28
N MET A 83 8.80 -3.67 9.32
CA MET A 83 8.96 -3.13 7.97
C MET A 83 8.25 -1.78 7.78
N TYR A 84 7.17 -1.57 8.53
CA TYR A 84 6.29 -0.41 8.39
C TYR A 84 5.48 -0.23 9.68
N SER A 85 5.43 1.01 10.18
CA SER A 85 4.62 1.38 11.33
C SER A 85 3.87 2.67 11.06
N ARG A 86 2.60 2.72 11.49
CA ARG A 86 1.75 3.90 11.42
C ARG A 86 0.86 3.96 12.64
N ILE A 87 0.88 5.09 13.33
CA ILE A 87 -0.07 5.41 14.38
C ILE A 87 -1.34 5.95 13.71
N ARG A 88 -2.50 5.43 14.12
CA ARG A 88 -3.82 5.91 13.68
C ARG A 88 -4.67 6.17 14.92
N GLU A 89 -5.39 7.27 14.89
CA GLU A 89 -6.46 7.55 15.85
C GLU A 89 -7.78 7.08 15.23
N GLU A 90 -8.57 6.35 16.00
CA GLU A 90 -9.84 5.77 15.55
C GLU A 90 -10.94 6.23 16.48
N ASP A 91 -12.09 6.62 15.92
CA ASP A 91 -13.22 7.16 16.69
C ASP A 91 -13.83 6.12 17.65
N ASN A 92 -13.65 4.82 17.35
CA ASN A 92 -14.18 3.72 18.15
C ASN A 92 -13.20 2.54 18.25
N ALA A 93 -12.53 2.42 19.38
CA ALA A 93 -11.55 1.37 19.66
C ALA A 93 -12.16 -0.05 19.60
N ASP A 94 -13.37 -0.25 20.13
CA ASP A 94 -14.01 -1.56 20.19
C ASP A 94 -14.31 -2.12 18.79
N ILE A 95 -14.79 -1.26 17.89
CA ILE A 95 -15.04 -1.65 16.50
C ILE A 95 -13.72 -2.03 15.82
N TYR A 96 -12.66 -1.23 16.00
CA TYR A 96 -11.36 -1.50 15.40
C TYR A 96 -10.78 -2.84 15.87
N ILE A 97 -10.82 -3.10 17.18
CA ILE A 97 -10.37 -4.34 17.79
C ILE A 97 -11.15 -5.53 17.24
N ARG A 98 -12.50 -5.45 17.23
CA ARG A 98 -13.36 -6.54 16.77
C ARG A 98 -13.12 -6.85 15.30
N VAL A 99 -13.05 -5.84 14.43
CA VAL A 99 -12.79 -6.02 12.99
C VAL A 99 -11.43 -6.66 12.77
N THR A 100 -10.40 -6.23 13.50
CA THR A 100 -9.06 -6.82 13.44
C THR A 100 -9.07 -8.29 13.82
N GLN A 101 -9.71 -8.64 14.93
CA GLN A 101 -9.84 -10.04 15.37
C GLN A 101 -10.62 -10.90 14.39
N MET A 102 -11.72 -10.38 13.81
CA MET A 102 -12.48 -11.12 12.79
C MET A 102 -11.64 -11.41 11.54
N LYS A 103 -10.85 -10.42 11.06
CA LYS A 103 -9.92 -10.62 9.92
C LYS A 103 -8.87 -11.68 10.25
N ALA A 104 -8.29 -11.63 11.44
CA ALA A 104 -7.31 -12.63 11.90
C ALA A 104 -7.90 -14.05 11.94
N ALA A 105 -9.12 -14.20 12.47
CA ALA A 105 -9.81 -15.49 12.49
C ALA A 105 -10.05 -16.05 11.08
N HIS A 106 -10.45 -15.20 10.14
CA HIS A 106 -10.67 -15.60 8.75
C HIS A 106 -9.37 -16.02 8.04
N LEU A 107 -8.26 -15.33 8.30
CA LEU A 107 -6.95 -15.74 7.78
C LEU A 107 -6.54 -17.12 8.32
N LEU A 108 -6.70 -17.34 9.62
CA LEU A 108 -6.40 -18.63 10.25
C LEU A 108 -7.23 -19.77 9.62
N GLU A 109 -8.53 -19.56 9.47
CA GLU A 109 -9.43 -20.52 8.84
C GLU A 109 -9.00 -20.82 7.39
N SER A 110 -8.66 -19.78 6.62
CA SER A 110 -8.24 -19.92 5.22
C SER A 110 -6.93 -20.70 5.10
N SER A 111 -5.95 -20.43 5.96
CA SER A 111 -4.68 -21.15 6.00
C SER A 111 -4.84 -22.61 6.42
N ALA A 112 -5.72 -22.89 7.38
CA ALA A 112 -6.03 -24.26 7.80
C ALA A 112 -6.65 -25.09 6.65
N HIS A 113 -7.61 -24.51 5.92
CA HIS A 113 -8.21 -25.17 4.75
C HIS A 113 -7.20 -25.47 3.64
N GLN A 114 -6.20 -24.60 3.44
CA GLN A 114 -5.15 -24.83 2.45
C GLN A 114 -4.19 -25.95 2.88
N CYS A 115 -3.86 -26.03 4.17
CA CYS A 115 -3.03 -27.11 4.72
C CYS A 115 -3.71 -28.48 4.59
N ILE A 116 -5.02 -28.57 4.84
CA ILE A 116 -5.77 -29.83 4.72
C ILE A 116 -5.87 -30.29 3.25
N ARG A 117 -5.91 -29.37 2.27
CA ARG A 117 -5.94 -29.73 0.84
C ARG A 117 -4.59 -30.21 0.28
N LEU A 118 -3.50 -30.00 0.99
CA LEU A 118 -2.15 -30.38 0.58
C LEU A 118 -1.67 -31.69 1.22
N ASN A 119 -2.48 -32.30 2.10
CA ASN A 119 -2.24 -33.60 2.73
C ASN A 119 -3.24 -34.64 2.20
#